data_AF-A0AAV0XJK6-F1
#
_entry.id   AF-A0AAV0XJK6-F1
#
_cell.length_a   1.000
_cell.length_b   1.000
_cell.length_c   1.000
_cell.angle_alpha   90.00
_cell.angle_beta   90.00
_cell.angle_gamma   90.00
#
_symmetry.space_group_name_H-M   'P 1'
#
loop_
_entity.id
_entity.type
_entity.pdbx_description
1 polymer ?
#
loop_
_entity_poly.entity_id
_entity_poly.type
_entity_poly.pdbx_seq_one_letter_code
_entity_poly.pdbx_strand_id
1 'polypeptide(L)'
;MIYSEDGDGVTQDVFKAIFVNDFDGLQKIYAKHDLSTDILDEHGMTPLQHAAYKGNEQIVRWLLNRGADVNSGKHKYLYTALHFAALSGNPVVCSLLLAAGAKSELTNTVGRTASQMGAFVGNHNCVAVISNYVPEEEVTCYTLPDSNDNEPKLPAELAQSVHKFIMMTNIHPVKVALEIPPVFLIDDNSSKIYKVLNLMCEREFNKKLETNEVMAFKFHYLASILIEVAKYNDMKSEKQSDPKELFIKKILKSEIYSEQFLKDCIRMFSFRDCTIFRQMVASLTRGKDSMTALNVILVMIGNRRGMGVDSFGDERICGTCAENNATKKCAKCKAVQYCDRECQRIHWFVHKKECNREASNNGALQTSIDSSHVAESLSGLGIN
;
A
#
# COMPACT_ATOMS: atom_id res chain seq x y z
N MET A 1 1.69 -20.90 31.43
CA MET A 1 2.03 -22.10 30.62
C MET A 1 3.29 -22.66 31.22
N ILE A 2 3.24 -23.93 31.59
CA ILE A 2 4.34 -24.67 32.24
C ILE A 2 5.20 -25.21 31.11
N TYR A 3 6.47 -24.78 31.04
CA TYR A 3 7.43 -25.30 30.07
C TYR A 3 7.73 -26.76 30.41
N SER A 4 7.61 -27.63 29.41
CA SER A 4 7.97 -29.06 29.48
C SER A 4 9.50 -29.20 29.49
N GLU A 5 10.02 -30.09 30.34
CA GLU A 5 11.45 -30.25 30.69
C GLU A 5 12.26 -31.12 29.72
N ASP A 6 11.85 -31.28 28.45
CA ASP A 6 12.51 -32.21 27.50
C ASP A 6 13.07 -31.52 26.23
N GLY A 7 13.50 -30.27 26.34
CA GLY A 7 14.26 -29.57 25.30
C GLY A 7 15.60 -29.06 25.82
N ASP A 8 16.66 -29.18 25.02
CA ASP A 8 17.98 -28.58 25.31
C ASP A 8 17.79 -27.14 25.81
N GLY A 9 18.16 -26.87 27.08
CA GLY A 9 17.85 -25.60 27.77
C GLY A 9 18.33 -24.36 27.01
N VAL A 10 19.38 -24.52 26.20
CA VAL A 10 19.91 -23.46 25.32
C VAL A 10 18.89 -23.05 24.25
N THR A 11 18.16 -24.01 23.68
CA THR A 11 17.11 -23.75 22.68
C THR A 11 15.96 -22.97 23.30
N GLN A 12 15.56 -23.30 24.53
CA GLN A 12 14.54 -22.54 25.27
C GLN A 12 14.98 -21.10 25.55
N ASP A 13 16.25 -20.90 25.90
CA ASP A 13 16.83 -19.57 26.13
C ASP A 13 16.78 -18.68 24.87
N VAL A 14 16.99 -19.25 23.68
CA VAL A 14 16.85 -18.53 22.40
C VAL A 14 15.43 -17.99 22.25
N PHE A 15 14.41 -18.83 22.39
CA PHE A 15 13.02 -18.40 22.22
C PHE A 15 12.58 -17.41 23.29
N LYS A 16 13.07 -17.57 24.53
CA LYS A 16 12.85 -16.61 25.61
C LYS A 16 13.45 -15.24 25.29
N ALA A 17 14.69 -15.19 24.81
CA ALA A 17 15.35 -13.94 24.41
C ALA A 17 14.58 -13.22 23.30
N ILE A 18 14.09 -13.96 22.29
CA ILE A 18 13.25 -13.39 21.23
C ILE A 18 11.93 -12.87 21.79
N PHE A 19 11.29 -13.62 22.68
CA PHE A 19 10.01 -13.23 23.27
C PHE A 19 10.08 -11.91 24.05
N VAL A 20 11.19 -11.68 24.77
CA VAL A 20 11.44 -10.42 25.50
C VAL A 20 12.16 -9.35 24.68
N ASN A 21 12.42 -9.62 23.39
CA ASN A 21 13.17 -8.75 22.47
C ASN A 21 14.58 -8.38 22.97
N ASP A 22 15.27 -9.32 23.61
CA ASP A 22 16.67 -9.17 24.05
C ASP A 22 17.63 -9.55 22.90
N PHE A 23 17.91 -8.58 22.02
CA PHE A 23 18.80 -8.79 20.89
C PHE A 23 20.24 -9.12 21.31
N ASP A 24 20.77 -8.43 22.31
CA ASP A 24 22.16 -8.63 22.76
C ASP A 24 22.33 -9.99 23.43
N GLY A 25 21.37 -10.41 24.26
CA GLY A 25 21.34 -11.74 24.85
C GLY A 25 21.22 -12.83 23.81
N LEU A 26 20.34 -12.65 22.82
CA LEU A 26 20.20 -13.57 21.70
C LEU A 26 21.53 -13.76 20.95
N GLN A 27 22.22 -12.66 20.61
CA GLN A 27 23.52 -12.71 19.95
C GLN A 27 24.57 -13.45 20.78
N LYS A 28 24.62 -13.22 22.11
CA LYS A 28 25.55 -13.91 23.02
C LYS A 28 25.29 -15.41 23.06
N ILE A 29 24.02 -15.84 23.06
CA ILE A 29 23.65 -17.26 23.03
C ILE A 29 24.18 -17.92 21.74
N TYR A 30 23.89 -17.35 20.58
CA TYR A 30 24.36 -17.87 19.28
C TYR A 30 25.89 -17.76 19.08
N ALA A 31 26.58 -16.85 19.77
CA ALA A 31 28.03 -16.76 19.71
C ALA A 31 28.72 -17.80 20.60
N LYS A 32 28.08 -18.19 21.71
CA LYS A 32 28.62 -19.16 22.67
C LYS A 32 28.31 -20.60 22.27
N HIS A 33 27.20 -20.82 21.58
CA HIS A 33 26.71 -22.14 21.20
C HIS A 33 26.65 -22.25 19.67
N ASP A 34 27.11 -23.38 19.11
CA ASP A 34 27.04 -23.65 17.67
C ASP A 34 25.63 -24.10 17.27
N LEU A 35 24.69 -23.16 17.32
CA LEU A 35 23.26 -23.40 17.06
C LEU A 35 22.94 -23.14 15.59
N SER A 36 22.15 -24.05 15.01
CA SER A 36 21.49 -23.80 13.73
C SER A 36 20.56 -22.60 13.81
N THR A 37 20.48 -21.80 12.74
CA THR A 37 19.55 -20.66 12.66
C THR A 37 18.09 -21.13 12.66
N ASP A 38 17.81 -22.35 12.20
CA ASP A 38 16.46 -22.92 12.06
C ASP A 38 16.16 -24.01 13.10
N ILE A 39 16.62 -23.82 14.34
CA ILE A 39 16.15 -24.63 15.49
C ILE A 39 14.63 -24.52 15.63
N LEU A 40 14.03 -25.52 16.28
CA LEU A 40 12.58 -25.64 16.39
C LEU A 40 12.17 -25.75 17.86
N ASP A 41 11.07 -25.09 18.21
CA ASP A 41 10.39 -25.35 19.48
C ASP A 41 9.48 -26.59 19.41
N GLU A 42 8.78 -26.88 20.50
CA GLU A 42 7.83 -28.00 20.62
C GLU A 42 6.63 -27.92 19.64
N HIS A 43 6.41 -26.78 18.99
CA HIS A 43 5.38 -26.58 17.98
C HIS A 43 5.93 -26.56 16.55
N GLY A 44 7.23 -26.78 16.39
CA GLY A 44 7.92 -26.69 15.11
C GLY A 44 8.13 -25.25 14.64
N MET A 45 8.04 -24.25 15.52
CA MET A 45 8.30 -22.86 15.17
C MET A 45 9.79 -22.53 15.18
N THR A 46 10.23 -21.77 14.18
CA THR A 46 11.60 -21.25 14.10
C THR A 46 11.79 -19.94 14.87
N PRO A 47 13.03 -19.57 15.24
CA PRO A 47 13.36 -18.25 15.75
C PRO A 47 12.80 -17.10 14.90
N LEU A 48 12.87 -17.24 13.57
CA LEU A 48 12.38 -16.24 12.62
C LEU A 48 10.86 -16.08 12.72
N GLN A 49 10.11 -17.18 12.87
CA GLN A 49 8.65 -17.15 13.04
C GLN A 49 8.24 -16.47 14.36
N HIS A 50 8.95 -16.77 15.47
CA HIS A 50 8.75 -16.08 16.76
C HIS A 50 9.02 -14.58 16.65
N ALA A 51 10.15 -14.20 16.04
CA ALA A 51 10.51 -12.80 15.85
C ALA A 51 9.49 -12.06 14.96
N ALA A 52 8.99 -12.72 13.92
CA ALA A 52 7.96 -12.18 13.02
C ALA A 52 6.61 -11.98 13.74
N TYR A 53 6.19 -12.95 14.57
CA TYR A 53 4.97 -12.85 15.38
C TYR A 53 5.04 -11.71 16.40
N LYS A 54 6.24 -11.46 16.95
CA LYS A 54 6.47 -10.32 17.86
C LYS A 54 6.64 -8.98 17.15
N GLY A 55 6.86 -8.97 15.83
CA GLY A 55 7.18 -7.76 15.09
C GLY A 55 8.59 -7.22 15.37
N ASN A 56 9.52 -8.06 15.83
CA ASN A 56 10.87 -7.66 16.22
C ASN A 56 11.78 -7.46 15.00
N GLU A 57 11.69 -6.29 14.36
CA GLU A 57 12.39 -5.97 13.10
C GLU A 57 13.91 -6.23 13.13
N GLN A 58 14.58 -5.86 14.23
CA GLN A 58 16.03 -6.03 14.39
C GLN A 58 16.43 -7.51 14.42
N ILE A 59 15.70 -8.33 15.19
CA ILE A 59 15.92 -9.76 15.29
C ILE A 59 15.62 -10.44 13.95
N VAL A 60 14.51 -10.08 13.30
CA VAL A 60 14.15 -10.60 11.97
C VAL A 60 15.27 -10.36 10.96
N ARG A 61 15.76 -9.11 10.85
CA ARG A 61 16.85 -8.78 9.93
C ARG A 61 18.12 -9.59 10.23
N TRP A 62 18.46 -9.72 11.51
CA TRP A 62 19.65 -10.45 11.91
C TRP A 62 19.55 -11.96 11.62
N LEU A 63 18.40 -12.58 11.87
CA LEU A 63 18.16 -13.99 11.55
C LEU A 63 18.19 -14.25 10.03
N LEU A 64 17.58 -13.38 9.22
CA LEU A 64 17.64 -13.47 7.76
C LEU A 64 19.09 -13.36 7.24
N ASN A 65 19.88 -12.43 7.79
CA ASN A 65 21.30 -12.29 7.44
C ASN A 65 22.14 -13.52 7.84
N ARG A 66 21.67 -14.32 8.80
CA ARG A 66 22.27 -15.60 9.19
C ARG A 66 21.76 -16.79 8.36
N GLY A 67 20.98 -16.54 7.31
CA GLY A 67 20.48 -17.56 6.40
C GLY A 67 19.30 -18.36 6.95
N ALA A 68 18.49 -17.79 7.84
CA ALA A 68 17.23 -18.42 8.29
C ALA A 68 16.33 -18.77 7.09
N ASP A 69 15.72 -19.95 7.10
CA ASP A 69 14.73 -20.33 6.09
C ASP A 69 13.44 -19.52 6.27
N VAL A 70 13.28 -18.51 5.41
CA VAL A 70 12.12 -17.61 5.38
C VAL A 70 10.79 -18.34 5.12
N ASN A 71 10.85 -19.49 4.45
CA ASN A 71 9.69 -20.27 4.01
C ASN A 71 9.48 -21.55 4.83
N SER A 72 10.12 -21.67 6.00
CA SER A 72 9.97 -22.85 6.86
C SER A 72 8.49 -23.17 7.11
N GLY A 73 8.11 -24.39 6.71
CA GLY A 73 6.76 -24.94 6.86
C GLY A 73 6.64 -25.99 7.98
N LYS A 74 7.60 -26.03 8.91
CA LYS A 74 7.66 -27.06 9.96
C LYS A 74 6.70 -26.82 11.12
N HIS A 75 6.14 -25.61 11.23
CA HIS A 75 5.13 -25.30 12.24
C HIS A 75 3.92 -26.24 12.09
N LYS A 76 3.37 -26.71 13.22
CA LYS A 76 2.24 -27.66 13.29
C LYS A 76 1.05 -27.33 12.39
N TYR A 77 0.79 -26.04 12.15
CA TYR A 77 -0.33 -25.57 11.33
C TYR A 77 0.11 -24.93 10.00
N LEU A 78 1.35 -25.17 9.55
CA LEU A 78 1.94 -24.65 8.32
C LEU A 78 1.94 -23.10 8.23
N TYR A 79 2.03 -22.42 9.37
CA TYR A 79 2.22 -20.97 9.37
C TYR A 79 3.70 -20.68 9.04
N THR A 80 3.91 -19.85 8.03
CA THR A 80 5.24 -19.31 7.69
C THR A 80 5.53 -18.04 8.48
N ALA A 81 6.78 -17.56 8.43
CA ALA A 81 7.13 -16.29 9.05
C ALA A 81 6.26 -15.13 8.53
N LEU A 82 5.90 -15.13 7.24
CA LEU A 82 5.05 -14.10 6.65
C LEU A 82 3.62 -14.10 7.21
N HIS A 83 3.05 -15.27 7.53
CA HIS A 83 1.75 -15.34 8.20
C HIS A 83 1.81 -14.69 9.58
N PHE A 84 2.85 -14.98 10.35
CA PHE A 84 3.03 -14.40 11.68
C PHE A 84 3.28 -12.89 11.63
N ALA A 85 4.04 -12.41 10.64
CA ALA A 85 4.22 -10.97 10.40
C ALA A 85 2.90 -10.26 10.06
N ALA A 86 2.07 -10.88 9.23
CA ALA A 86 0.76 -10.33 8.89
C ALA A 86 -0.18 -10.27 10.11
N LEU A 87 -0.08 -11.25 11.02
CA LEU A 87 -0.82 -11.28 12.29
C LEU A 87 -0.30 -10.27 13.31
N SER A 88 1.01 -10.01 13.35
CA SER A 88 1.60 -9.03 14.28
C SER A 88 1.25 -7.59 13.95
N GLY A 89 0.86 -7.34 12.70
CA GLY A 89 0.49 -6.00 12.23
C GLY A 89 1.70 -5.13 11.88
N ASN A 90 2.90 -5.72 11.80
CA ASN A 90 4.12 -5.00 11.43
C ASN A 90 4.40 -5.09 9.90
N PRO A 91 4.10 -4.04 9.10
CA PRO A 91 4.33 -4.05 7.66
C PRO A 91 5.82 -4.04 7.28
N VAL A 92 6.70 -3.55 8.15
CA VAL A 92 8.16 -3.55 7.92
C VAL A 92 8.68 -4.99 7.96
N VAL A 93 8.24 -5.79 8.94
CA VAL A 93 8.59 -7.22 9.00
C VAL A 93 8.07 -7.96 7.77
N CYS A 94 6.83 -7.71 7.32
CA CYS A 94 6.32 -8.28 6.07
C CYS A 94 7.23 -7.95 4.89
N SER A 95 7.66 -6.68 4.77
CA SER A 95 8.56 -6.22 3.70
C SER A 95 9.92 -6.91 3.75
N LEU A 96 10.50 -7.08 4.93
CA LEU A 96 11.79 -7.76 5.11
C LEU A 96 11.72 -9.24 4.70
N LEU A 97 10.65 -9.93 5.09
CA LEU A 97 10.45 -11.33 4.74
C LEU A 97 10.25 -11.51 3.23
N LEU A 98 9.45 -10.65 2.60
CA LEU A 98 9.22 -10.68 1.15
C LEU A 98 10.51 -10.39 0.37
N ALA A 99 11.30 -9.40 0.80
CA ALA A 99 12.63 -9.11 0.25
C ALA A 99 13.62 -10.28 0.41
N ALA A 100 13.45 -11.11 1.43
CA ALA A 100 14.23 -12.32 1.63
C ALA A 100 13.66 -13.55 0.88
N GLY A 101 12.64 -13.38 0.03
CA GLY A 101 12.08 -14.46 -0.79
C GLY A 101 10.93 -15.22 -0.12
N ALA A 102 10.23 -14.61 0.84
CA ALA A 102 9.01 -15.20 1.39
C ALA A 102 7.94 -15.37 0.29
N LYS A 103 7.38 -16.58 0.21
CA LYS A 103 6.30 -16.93 -0.71
C LYS A 103 4.95 -16.48 -0.15
N SER A 104 4.33 -15.53 -0.82
CA SER A 104 3.05 -14.91 -0.41
C SER A 104 1.83 -15.82 -0.62
N GLU A 105 1.97 -16.79 -1.51
CA GLU A 105 0.95 -17.74 -1.96
C GLU A 105 0.83 -18.98 -1.06
N LEU A 106 1.79 -19.20 -0.15
CA LEU A 106 1.74 -20.31 0.78
C LEU A 106 0.51 -20.19 1.69
N THR A 107 -0.17 -21.31 1.91
CA THR A 107 -1.35 -21.39 2.76
C THR A 107 -1.09 -22.23 4.00
N ASN A 108 -1.70 -21.83 5.11
CA ASN A 108 -1.73 -22.63 6.34
C ASN A 108 -2.71 -23.82 6.21
N THR A 109 -2.85 -24.62 7.26
CA THR A 109 -3.78 -25.78 7.28
C THR A 109 -5.26 -25.42 7.11
N VAL A 110 -5.64 -24.14 7.22
CA VAL A 110 -7.02 -23.64 7.00
C VAL A 110 -7.19 -23.07 5.59
N GLY A 111 -6.18 -23.23 4.72
CA GLY A 111 -6.22 -22.73 3.34
C GLY A 111 -6.14 -21.20 3.23
N ARG A 112 -5.54 -20.53 4.22
CA ARG A 112 -5.42 -19.06 4.22
C ARG A 112 -3.98 -18.63 3.97
N THR A 113 -3.80 -17.61 3.12
CA THR A 113 -2.52 -16.94 2.89
C THR A 113 -2.22 -15.92 3.99
N ALA A 114 -0.96 -15.45 4.06
CA ALA A 114 -0.56 -14.41 5.01
C ALA A 114 -1.39 -13.11 4.86
N SER A 115 -1.66 -12.66 3.63
CA SER A 115 -2.50 -11.48 3.38
C SER A 115 -3.93 -11.69 3.91
N GLN A 116 -4.52 -12.87 3.69
CA GLN A 116 -5.87 -13.18 4.21
C GLN A 116 -5.89 -13.23 5.74
N MET A 117 -4.83 -13.73 6.39
CA MET A 117 -4.71 -13.69 7.85
C MET A 117 -4.61 -12.25 8.37
N GLY A 118 -3.80 -11.39 7.73
CA GLY A 118 -3.72 -9.97 8.06
C GLY A 118 -5.06 -9.26 7.90
N ALA A 119 -5.81 -9.57 6.84
CA ALA A 119 -7.15 -9.01 6.60
C ALA A 119 -8.16 -9.45 7.69
N PHE A 120 -8.10 -10.71 8.14
CA PHE A 120 -8.98 -11.25 9.17
C PHE A 120 -8.84 -10.52 10.51
N VAL A 121 -7.62 -10.11 10.87
CA VAL A 121 -7.34 -9.36 12.11
C VAL A 121 -7.35 -7.84 11.94
N GLY A 122 -7.63 -7.32 10.74
CA GLY A 122 -7.70 -5.88 10.46
C GLY A 122 -6.34 -5.20 10.21
N ASN A 123 -5.27 -5.95 9.97
CA ASN A 123 -3.91 -5.42 9.72
C ASN A 123 -3.74 -4.98 8.26
N HIS A 124 -4.51 -3.96 7.85
CA HIS A 124 -4.60 -3.50 6.46
C HIS A 124 -3.28 -3.05 5.84
N ASN A 125 -2.37 -2.45 6.62
CA ASN A 125 -1.05 -2.05 6.12
C ASN A 125 -0.19 -3.27 5.74
N CYS A 126 -0.28 -4.37 6.49
CA CYS A 126 0.40 -5.61 6.14
C CYS A 126 -0.21 -6.24 4.88
N VAL A 127 -1.53 -6.24 4.78
CA VAL A 127 -2.26 -6.68 3.56
C VAL A 127 -1.80 -5.88 2.35
N ALA A 128 -1.73 -4.56 2.47
CA ALA A 128 -1.26 -3.68 1.41
C ALA A 128 0.18 -4.02 1.01
N VAL A 129 1.11 -4.18 1.96
CA VAL A 129 2.50 -4.58 1.65
C VAL A 129 2.55 -5.92 0.92
N ILE A 130 1.88 -6.95 1.44
CA ILE A 130 1.95 -8.30 0.88
C ILE A 130 1.33 -8.34 -0.52
N SER A 131 0.13 -7.77 -0.69
CA SER A 131 -0.59 -7.79 -1.96
C SER A 131 0.01 -6.87 -3.03
N ASN A 132 0.79 -5.86 -2.65
CA ASN A 132 1.47 -4.96 -3.59
C ASN A 132 2.93 -5.35 -3.86
N TYR A 133 3.43 -6.42 -3.25
CA TYR A 133 4.82 -6.80 -3.40
C TYR A 133 5.11 -7.37 -4.79
N VAL A 134 6.13 -6.82 -5.43
CA VAL A 134 6.68 -7.28 -6.70
C VAL A 134 8.18 -7.53 -6.47
N PRO A 135 8.70 -8.74 -6.71
CA PRO A 135 10.14 -9.01 -6.63
C PRO A 135 10.93 -8.09 -7.57
N GLU A 136 12.18 -7.75 -7.22
CA GLU A 136 13.00 -6.85 -8.05
C GLU A 136 13.32 -7.50 -9.41
N GLU A 137 13.46 -8.83 -9.42
CA GLU A 137 13.71 -9.66 -10.61
C GLU A 137 12.59 -9.53 -11.65
N GLU A 138 11.37 -9.25 -11.18
CA GLU A 138 10.21 -9.06 -12.05
C GLU A 138 10.29 -7.78 -12.89
N VAL A 139 11.15 -6.82 -12.52
CA VAL A 139 11.42 -5.58 -13.27
C VAL A 139 12.76 -5.68 -14.00
N THR A 140 13.80 -6.18 -13.36
CA THR A 140 15.15 -6.26 -13.96
C THR A 140 15.21 -7.22 -15.15
N CYS A 141 14.28 -8.17 -15.27
CA CYS A 141 14.19 -9.00 -16.47
C CYS A 141 13.98 -8.20 -17.77
N TYR A 142 13.43 -6.97 -17.70
CA TYR A 142 13.25 -6.10 -18.87
C TYR A 142 14.50 -5.30 -19.25
N THR A 143 15.57 -5.34 -18.44
CA THR A 143 16.85 -4.69 -18.73
C THR A 143 17.79 -5.57 -19.54
N LEU A 144 17.37 -6.81 -19.82
CA LEU A 144 18.08 -7.75 -20.66
C LEU A 144 17.47 -7.74 -22.07
N PRO A 145 18.28 -7.87 -23.13
CA PRO A 145 17.79 -8.08 -24.48
C PRO A 145 16.93 -9.35 -24.55
N ASP A 146 15.87 -9.30 -25.36
CA ASP A 146 15.03 -10.47 -25.60
C ASP A 146 15.67 -11.35 -26.69
N SER A 147 15.29 -12.61 -26.80
CA SER A 147 15.77 -13.47 -27.88
C SER A 147 15.36 -12.98 -29.28
N ASN A 148 14.30 -12.16 -29.35
CA ASN A 148 13.75 -11.58 -30.57
C ASN A 148 14.13 -10.11 -30.79
N ASP A 149 14.68 -9.42 -29.79
CA ASP A 149 14.96 -7.98 -29.83
C ASP A 149 16.39 -7.72 -29.32
N ASN A 150 17.21 -7.10 -30.16
CA ASN A 150 18.62 -6.85 -29.84
C ASN A 150 18.78 -5.75 -28.77
N GLU A 151 17.72 -4.99 -28.47
CA GLU A 151 17.74 -3.93 -27.46
C GLU A 151 16.90 -4.28 -26.22
N PRO A 152 17.37 -3.91 -25.00
CA PRO A 152 16.59 -4.11 -23.80
C PRO A 152 15.35 -3.20 -23.78
N LYS A 153 14.22 -3.73 -23.27
CA LYS A 153 12.95 -2.99 -23.20
C LYS A 153 12.97 -1.86 -22.16
N LEU A 154 13.88 -1.95 -21.18
CA LEU A 154 14.08 -0.96 -20.13
C LEU A 154 15.59 -0.69 -19.92
N PRO A 155 16.05 0.57 -19.90
CA PRO A 155 17.41 0.90 -19.46
C PRO A 155 17.66 0.44 -18.02
N ALA A 156 18.85 -0.12 -17.75
CA ALA A 156 19.18 -0.70 -16.45
C ALA A 156 19.11 0.34 -15.31
N GLU A 157 19.47 1.59 -15.58
CA GLU A 157 19.46 2.69 -14.63
C GLU A 157 18.04 3.05 -14.15
N LEU A 158 17.01 2.70 -14.94
CA LEU A 158 15.62 2.96 -14.59
C LEU A 158 15.00 1.85 -13.75
N ALA A 159 15.56 0.64 -13.73
CA ALA A 159 14.94 -0.54 -13.11
C ALA A 159 14.59 -0.31 -11.63
N GLN A 160 15.54 0.18 -10.84
CA GLN A 160 15.33 0.47 -9.42
C GLN A 160 14.24 1.54 -9.20
N SER A 161 14.22 2.57 -10.04
CA SER A 161 13.23 3.64 -9.95
C SER A 161 11.83 3.15 -10.33
N VAL A 162 11.73 2.28 -11.36
CA VAL A 162 10.48 1.63 -11.77
C VAL A 162 9.98 0.68 -10.68
N HIS A 163 10.85 -0.14 -10.11
CA HIS A 163 10.51 -1.04 -9.00
C HIS A 163 9.95 -0.26 -7.80
N LYS A 164 10.64 0.81 -7.38
CA LYS A 164 10.15 1.69 -6.31
C LYS A 164 8.79 2.32 -6.64
N PHE A 165 8.59 2.75 -7.88
CA PHE A 165 7.34 3.36 -8.34
C PHE A 165 6.16 2.38 -8.29
N ILE A 166 6.33 1.15 -8.78
CA ILE A 166 5.25 0.15 -8.78
C ILE A 166 4.95 -0.40 -7.37
N MET A 167 5.93 -0.39 -6.47
CA MET A 167 5.79 -0.84 -5.09
C MET A 167 4.97 0.13 -4.21
N MET A 168 4.63 1.32 -4.71
CA MET A 168 3.84 2.28 -3.95
C MET A 168 2.45 1.71 -3.59
N THR A 169 2.00 1.95 -2.35
CA THR A 169 0.70 1.49 -1.86
C THR A 169 -0.39 2.56 -1.98
N ASN A 170 0.00 3.84 -1.90
CA ASN A 170 -0.91 4.95 -2.10
C ASN A 170 -1.04 5.28 -3.60
N ILE A 171 -2.16 4.84 -4.16
CA ILE A 171 -2.52 4.97 -5.57
C ILE A 171 -3.47 6.14 -5.85
N HIS A 172 -3.53 7.15 -4.97
CA HIS A 172 -4.25 8.39 -5.27
C HIS A 172 -3.60 9.10 -6.49
N PRO A 173 -4.36 9.62 -7.48
CA PRO A 173 -3.79 10.19 -8.71
C PRO A 173 -2.72 11.26 -8.47
N VAL A 174 -2.97 12.12 -7.47
CA VAL A 174 -2.02 13.16 -7.06
C VAL A 174 -0.75 12.56 -6.44
N LYS A 175 -0.86 11.50 -5.63
CA LYS A 175 0.30 10.84 -5.04
C LYS A 175 1.13 10.14 -6.12
N VAL A 176 0.48 9.39 -7.01
CA VAL A 176 1.13 8.73 -8.14
C VAL A 176 1.90 9.75 -8.98
N ALA A 177 1.27 10.87 -9.34
CA ALA A 177 1.93 11.92 -10.10
C ALA A 177 3.13 12.54 -9.39
N LEU A 178 3.04 12.78 -8.07
CA LEU A 178 4.15 13.33 -7.27
C LEU A 178 5.36 12.40 -7.22
N GLU A 179 5.10 11.09 -7.11
CA GLU A 179 6.12 10.05 -6.98
C GLU A 179 6.76 9.66 -8.32
N ILE A 180 6.28 10.19 -9.46
CA ILE A 180 6.97 10.04 -10.75
C ILE A 180 8.37 10.68 -10.65
N PRO A 181 9.46 9.89 -10.75
CA PRO A 181 10.81 10.41 -10.73
C PRO A 181 11.07 11.31 -11.95
N PRO A 182 11.82 12.42 -11.83
CA PRO A 182 12.11 13.30 -12.95
C PRO A 182 12.72 12.58 -14.16
N VAL A 183 13.55 11.56 -13.92
CA VAL A 183 14.19 10.76 -14.97
C VAL A 183 13.18 10.01 -15.86
N PHE A 184 11.96 9.76 -15.39
CA PHE A 184 10.91 9.15 -16.22
C PHE A 184 10.39 10.10 -17.31
N LEU A 185 10.55 11.41 -17.12
CA LEU A 185 10.01 12.45 -17.99
C LEU A 185 11.11 13.08 -18.86
N ILE A 186 12.23 12.37 -19.07
CA ILE A 186 13.32 12.78 -19.95
C ILE A 186 13.35 11.84 -21.16
N ASP A 187 13.66 12.39 -22.33
CA ASP A 187 13.76 11.65 -23.59
C ASP A 187 12.55 10.73 -23.83
N ASP A 188 12.78 9.49 -24.25
CA ASP A 188 11.75 8.48 -24.51
C ASP A 188 11.48 7.55 -23.30
N ASN A 189 12.01 7.89 -22.11
CA ASN A 189 11.89 7.04 -20.92
C ASN A 189 10.44 6.78 -20.54
N SER A 190 9.57 7.79 -20.61
CA SER A 190 8.13 7.66 -20.32
C SER A 190 7.46 6.61 -21.21
N SER A 191 7.83 6.56 -22.49
CA SER A 191 7.31 5.58 -23.45
C SER A 191 7.85 4.17 -23.19
N LYS A 192 9.14 4.04 -22.87
CA LYS A 192 9.74 2.74 -22.51
C LYS A 192 9.11 2.17 -21.24
N ILE A 193 8.99 2.97 -20.20
CA ILE A 193 8.37 2.56 -18.93
C ILE A 193 6.88 2.23 -19.14
N TYR A 194 6.14 3.03 -19.92
CA TYR A 194 4.75 2.73 -20.28
C TYR A 194 4.61 1.35 -20.92
N LYS A 195 5.48 1.01 -21.89
CA LYS A 195 5.50 -0.32 -22.52
C LYS A 195 5.79 -1.43 -21.50
N VAL A 196 6.78 -1.22 -20.62
CA VAL A 196 7.13 -2.20 -19.58
C VAL A 196 5.97 -2.43 -18.61
N LEU A 197 5.30 -1.38 -18.14
CA LEU A 197 4.14 -1.53 -17.25
C LEU A 197 2.99 -2.29 -17.93
N ASN A 198 2.76 -2.09 -19.23
CA ASN A 198 1.77 -2.88 -19.99
C ASN A 198 2.19 -4.34 -20.14
N LEU A 199 3.48 -4.62 -20.39
CA LEU A 199 3.99 -6.00 -20.42
C LEU A 199 3.86 -6.69 -19.06
N MET A 200 4.09 -5.96 -17.96
CA MET A 200 3.87 -6.47 -16.61
C MET A 200 2.37 -6.74 -16.36
N CYS A 201 1.48 -5.84 -16.81
CA CYS A 201 0.03 -6.03 -16.78
C CYS A 201 -0.39 -7.33 -17.50
N GLU A 202 0.10 -7.54 -18.72
CA GLU A 202 -0.17 -8.76 -19.50
C GLU A 202 0.41 -10.00 -18.82
N ARG A 203 1.62 -9.91 -18.25
CA ARG A 203 2.26 -11.02 -17.56
C ARG A 203 1.44 -11.48 -16.36
N GLU A 204 0.90 -10.56 -15.55
CA GLU A 204 0.04 -10.92 -14.41
C GLU A 204 -1.24 -11.66 -14.82
N PHE A 205 -1.77 -11.38 -16.02
CA PHE A 205 -2.92 -12.12 -16.55
C PHE A 205 -2.56 -13.52 -17.03
N ASN A 206 -1.36 -13.69 -17.58
CA ASN A 206 -0.90 -14.93 -18.18
C ASN A 206 -0.17 -15.87 -17.20
N LYS A 207 -0.09 -15.54 -15.90
CA LYS A 207 0.49 -16.41 -14.87
C LYS A 207 -0.33 -17.71 -14.76
N LYS A 208 0.34 -18.87 -14.90
CA LYS A 208 -0.28 -20.21 -14.97
C LYS A 208 -1.00 -20.67 -13.69
N LEU A 209 -0.63 -20.12 -12.53
CA LEU A 209 -1.04 -20.67 -11.23
C LEU A 209 -2.14 -19.86 -10.54
N GLU A 210 -2.30 -18.57 -10.85
CA GLU A 210 -3.46 -17.74 -10.49
C GLU A 210 -3.28 -16.34 -11.11
N THR A 211 -4.30 -15.84 -11.80
CA THR A 211 -4.31 -14.51 -12.42
C THR A 211 -4.41 -13.43 -11.35
N ASN A 212 -3.43 -12.52 -11.27
CA ASN A 212 -3.50 -11.39 -10.35
C ASN A 212 -4.15 -10.18 -11.03
N GLU A 213 -5.48 -10.24 -11.19
CA GLU A 213 -6.26 -9.19 -11.88
C GLU A 213 -6.07 -7.80 -11.26
N VAL A 214 -5.90 -7.74 -9.93
CA VAL A 214 -5.71 -6.48 -9.17
C VAL A 214 -4.37 -5.84 -9.51
N MET A 215 -3.29 -6.61 -9.48
CA MET A 215 -1.96 -6.12 -9.82
C MET A 215 -1.87 -5.71 -11.30
N ALA A 216 -2.49 -6.49 -12.18
CA ALA A 216 -2.54 -6.15 -13.59
C ALA A 216 -3.22 -4.80 -13.82
N PHE A 217 -4.38 -4.58 -13.19
CA PHE A 217 -5.07 -3.29 -13.25
C PHE A 217 -4.26 -2.16 -12.62
N LYS A 218 -3.51 -2.43 -11.54
CA LYS A 218 -2.58 -1.46 -10.94
C LYS A 218 -1.50 -1.01 -11.92
N PHE A 219 -0.85 -1.93 -12.63
CA PHE A 219 0.18 -1.57 -13.62
C PHE A 219 -0.41 -0.73 -14.76
N HIS A 220 -1.58 -1.11 -15.28
CA HIS A 220 -2.33 -0.31 -16.26
C HIS A 220 -2.66 1.10 -15.75
N TYR A 221 -3.10 1.21 -14.50
CA TYR A 221 -3.42 2.49 -13.86
C TYR A 221 -2.20 3.40 -13.72
N LEU A 222 -1.08 2.86 -13.23
CA LEU A 222 0.19 3.58 -13.12
C LEU A 222 0.70 4.04 -14.50
N ALA A 223 0.62 3.17 -15.51
CA ALA A 223 0.98 3.49 -16.88
C ALA A 223 0.11 4.64 -17.46
N SER A 224 -1.19 4.61 -17.18
CA SER A 224 -2.15 5.62 -17.63
C SER A 224 -1.86 7.00 -17.05
N ILE A 225 -1.48 7.07 -15.76
CA ILE A 225 -1.07 8.34 -15.14
C ILE A 225 0.26 8.81 -15.69
N LEU A 226 1.26 7.92 -15.80
CA LEU A 226 2.58 8.28 -16.33
C LEU A 226 2.47 8.93 -17.71
N ILE A 227 1.73 8.31 -18.64
CA ILE A 227 1.63 8.84 -20.00
C ILE A 227 0.78 10.11 -20.06
N GLU A 228 -0.24 10.26 -19.21
CA GLU A 228 -1.01 11.52 -19.13
C GLU A 228 -0.17 12.68 -18.58
N VAL A 229 0.72 12.41 -17.61
CA VAL A 229 1.69 13.41 -17.12
C VAL A 229 2.72 13.75 -18.20
N ALA A 230 3.23 12.75 -18.92
CA ALA A 230 4.25 12.94 -19.96
C ALA A 230 3.78 13.83 -21.12
N LYS A 231 2.47 13.84 -21.44
CA LYS A 231 1.89 14.73 -22.48
C LYS A 231 2.18 16.22 -22.24
N TYR A 232 2.36 16.65 -21.00
CA TYR A 232 2.66 18.05 -20.68
C TYR A 232 4.12 18.43 -20.94
N ASN A 233 5.01 17.46 -21.18
CA ASN A 233 6.41 17.70 -21.53
C ASN A 233 6.55 18.19 -22.98
N ASP A 234 5.70 17.68 -23.87
CA ASP A 234 5.68 18.03 -25.30
C ASP A 234 4.95 19.36 -25.56
N MET A 235 4.13 19.81 -24.60
CA MET A 235 3.44 21.10 -24.66
C MET A 235 4.43 22.23 -24.41
N LYS A 236 5.11 22.68 -25.48
CA LYS A 236 5.98 23.87 -25.49
C LYS A 236 5.21 25.09 -24.96
N SER A 237 5.32 25.37 -23.66
CA SER A 237 4.80 26.59 -23.05
C SER A 237 5.95 27.50 -22.62
N GLU A 238 5.80 28.80 -22.87
CA GLU A 238 6.81 29.85 -22.55
C GLU A 238 7.12 29.95 -21.06
N LYS A 239 6.31 29.32 -20.19
CA LYS A 239 6.56 29.21 -18.75
C LYS A 239 6.88 27.75 -18.45
N GLN A 240 8.14 27.49 -18.13
CA GLN A 240 8.67 26.19 -17.69
C GLN A 240 7.96 25.72 -16.40
N SER A 241 6.75 25.18 -16.55
CA SER A 241 5.95 24.62 -15.45
C SER A 241 6.18 23.12 -15.42
N ASP A 242 6.44 22.59 -14.23
CA ASP A 242 6.61 21.14 -14.02
C ASP A 242 5.39 20.37 -14.59
N PRO A 243 5.58 19.41 -15.52
CA PRO A 243 4.52 18.55 -16.05
C PRO A 243 3.66 17.89 -14.96
N LYS A 244 4.28 17.50 -13.85
CA LYS A 244 3.58 16.89 -12.71
C LYS A 244 2.61 17.90 -12.07
N GLU A 245 3.08 19.13 -11.86
CA GLU A 245 2.25 20.19 -11.27
C GLU A 245 1.08 20.59 -12.20
N LEU A 246 1.26 20.55 -13.52
CA LEU A 246 0.19 20.80 -14.48
C LEU A 246 -0.90 19.74 -14.41
N PHE A 247 -0.53 18.46 -14.43
CA PHE A 247 -1.47 17.34 -14.28
C PHE A 247 -2.22 17.43 -12.93
N ILE A 248 -1.48 17.59 -11.83
CA ILE A 248 -2.07 17.67 -10.48
C ILE A 248 -3.04 18.85 -10.37
N LYS A 249 -2.68 20.01 -10.92
CA LYS A 249 -3.58 21.18 -10.94
C LYS A 249 -4.89 20.87 -11.67
N LYS A 250 -4.82 20.12 -12.77
CA LYS A 250 -6.01 19.75 -13.55
C LYS A 250 -6.90 18.77 -12.80
N ILE A 251 -6.32 17.77 -12.13
CA ILE A 251 -7.02 16.82 -11.26
C ILE A 251 -7.73 17.55 -10.11
N LEU A 252 -7.02 18.41 -9.37
CA LEU A 252 -7.57 19.09 -8.19
C LEU A 252 -8.59 20.19 -8.54
N LYS A 253 -8.49 20.82 -9.72
CA LYS A 253 -9.36 21.95 -10.08
C LYS A 253 -10.72 21.53 -10.65
N SER A 254 -10.82 20.36 -11.27
CA SER A 254 -12.01 19.93 -11.99
C SER A 254 -12.38 18.50 -11.65
N GLU A 255 -13.40 18.35 -10.80
CA GLU A 255 -13.98 17.06 -10.45
C GLU A 255 -14.48 16.31 -11.70
N ILE A 256 -15.06 17.04 -12.67
CA ILE A 256 -15.51 16.47 -13.96
C ILE A 256 -14.34 15.86 -14.72
N TYR A 257 -13.22 16.58 -14.87
CA TYR A 257 -12.05 16.04 -15.55
C TYR A 257 -11.46 14.85 -14.80
N SER A 258 -11.31 14.96 -13.47
CA SER A 258 -10.78 13.87 -12.64
C SER A 258 -11.63 12.60 -12.79
N GLU A 259 -12.95 12.73 -12.67
CA GLU A 259 -13.87 11.62 -12.81
C GLU A 259 -13.83 11.02 -14.22
N GLN A 260 -13.81 11.84 -15.26
CA GLN A 260 -13.75 11.38 -16.65
C GLN A 260 -12.42 10.65 -16.93
N PHE A 261 -11.29 11.24 -16.52
CA PHE A 261 -9.96 10.63 -16.69
C PHE A 261 -9.89 9.24 -16.05
N LEU A 262 -10.42 9.09 -14.82
CA LEU A 262 -10.40 7.82 -14.12
C LEU A 262 -11.37 6.79 -14.72
N LYS A 263 -12.54 7.21 -15.21
CA LYS A 263 -13.45 6.34 -15.99
C LYS A 263 -12.81 5.87 -17.29
N ASP A 264 -12.07 6.75 -17.95
CA ASP A 264 -11.35 6.44 -19.19
C ASP A 264 -10.25 5.42 -18.92
N CYS A 265 -9.51 5.59 -17.82
CA CYS A 265 -8.52 4.62 -17.36
C CYS A 265 -9.16 3.24 -17.16
N ILE A 266 -10.29 3.12 -16.47
CA ILE A 266 -11.00 1.85 -16.29
C ILE A 266 -11.41 1.27 -17.65
N ARG A 267 -12.02 2.07 -18.51
CA ARG A 267 -12.53 1.66 -19.83
C ARG A 267 -11.44 1.21 -20.81
N MET A 268 -10.24 1.77 -20.69
CA MET A 268 -9.08 1.43 -21.53
C MET A 268 -8.35 0.17 -21.07
N PHE A 269 -8.76 -0.45 -19.95
CA PHE A 269 -8.18 -1.72 -19.53
C PHE A 269 -8.48 -2.83 -20.54
N SER A 270 -7.43 -3.53 -20.98
CA SER A 270 -7.51 -4.50 -22.08
C SER A 270 -8.34 -5.74 -21.73
N PHE A 271 -8.40 -6.12 -20.45
CA PHE A 271 -9.02 -7.35 -19.98
C PHE A 271 -10.44 -7.09 -19.48
N ARG A 272 -11.43 -7.08 -20.37
CA ARG A 272 -12.82 -6.71 -20.03
C ARG A 272 -13.64 -7.82 -19.41
N ASP A 273 -13.26 -9.08 -19.63
CA ASP A 273 -14.01 -10.25 -19.14
C ASP A 273 -13.58 -10.70 -17.73
N CYS A 274 -12.58 -10.01 -17.15
CA CYS A 274 -12.08 -10.33 -15.82
C CYS A 274 -13.02 -9.87 -14.69
N THR A 275 -12.88 -10.47 -13.52
CA THR A 275 -13.79 -10.24 -12.39
C THR A 275 -13.67 -8.82 -11.86
N ILE A 276 -12.45 -8.30 -11.72
CA ILE A 276 -12.21 -6.94 -11.23
C ILE A 276 -12.83 -5.89 -12.15
N PHE A 277 -12.75 -6.05 -13.47
CA PHE A 277 -13.36 -5.11 -14.41
C PHE A 277 -14.88 -5.09 -14.27
N ARG A 278 -15.52 -6.27 -14.21
CA ARG A 278 -16.96 -6.38 -13.98
C ARG A 278 -17.38 -5.74 -12.66
N GLN A 279 -16.60 -5.94 -11.59
CA GLN A 279 -16.85 -5.32 -10.28
C GLN A 279 -16.72 -3.79 -10.32
N MET A 280 -15.68 -3.26 -11.00
CA MET A 280 -15.49 -1.83 -11.18
C MET A 280 -16.67 -1.20 -11.93
N VAL A 281 -17.04 -1.78 -13.08
CA VAL A 281 -18.18 -1.28 -13.88
C VAL A 281 -19.47 -1.34 -13.07
N ALA A 282 -19.74 -2.45 -12.37
CA ALA A 282 -20.92 -2.57 -11.53
C ALA A 282 -20.96 -1.48 -10.45
N SER A 283 -19.85 -1.18 -9.78
CA SER A 283 -19.78 -0.12 -8.76
C SER A 283 -19.97 1.30 -9.30
N LEU A 284 -19.63 1.54 -10.58
CA LEU A 284 -19.83 2.82 -11.27
C LEU A 284 -21.27 3.04 -11.73
N THR A 285 -22.07 1.98 -11.88
CA THR A 285 -23.40 2.04 -12.52
C THR A 285 -24.56 1.70 -11.59
N ARG A 286 -24.37 1.72 -10.27
CA ARG A 286 -25.38 1.40 -9.23
C ARG A 286 -26.45 2.49 -9.03
N GLY A 287 -26.70 3.34 -10.02
CA GLY A 287 -27.67 4.43 -9.90
C GLY A 287 -27.32 5.39 -8.76
N LYS A 288 -28.18 5.50 -7.76
CA LYS A 288 -27.97 6.40 -6.59
C LYS A 288 -26.80 5.99 -5.69
N ASP A 289 -26.45 4.70 -5.67
CA ASP A 289 -25.35 4.16 -4.87
C ASP A 289 -24.04 4.04 -5.68
N SER A 290 -23.95 4.75 -6.81
CA SER A 290 -22.74 4.73 -7.65
C SER A 290 -21.57 5.37 -6.93
N MET A 291 -20.44 4.69 -6.92
CA MET A 291 -19.20 5.22 -6.38
C MET A 291 -18.50 6.11 -7.42
N THR A 292 -17.74 7.11 -6.96
CA THR A 292 -16.83 7.86 -7.84
C THR A 292 -15.76 6.92 -8.38
N ALA A 293 -15.23 7.20 -9.56
CA ALA A 293 -14.20 6.37 -10.18
C ALA A 293 -12.94 6.26 -9.31
N LEU A 294 -12.58 7.34 -8.60
CA LEU A 294 -11.50 7.31 -7.63
C LEU A 294 -11.76 6.29 -6.52
N ASN A 295 -12.94 6.32 -5.89
CA ASN A 295 -13.26 5.39 -4.81
C ASN A 295 -13.30 3.94 -5.29
N VAL A 296 -13.79 3.69 -6.50
CA VAL A 296 -13.76 2.35 -7.11
C VAL A 296 -12.31 1.85 -7.24
N ILE A 297 -11.42 2.66 -7.82
CA ILE A 297 -10.01 2.30 -8.01
C ILE A 297 -9.30 2.09 -6.66
N LEU A 298 -9.54 2.96 -5.67
CA LEU A 298 -8.95 2.86 -4.34
C LEU A 298 -9.39 1.60 -3.57
N VAL A 299 -10.66 1.19 -3.69
CA VAL A 299 -11.16 -0.04 -3.07
C VAL A 299 -10.58 -1.27 -3.76
N MET A 300 -10.48 -1.25 -5.10
CA MET A 300 -10.03 -2.41 -5.88
C MET A 300 -8.53 -2.67 -5.78
N ILE A 301 -7.69 -1.62 -5.86
CA ILE A 301 -6.22 -1.75 -5.81
C ILE A 301 -5.68 -1.50 -4.41
N GLY A 302 -6.17 -0.45 -3.74
CA GLY A 302 -5.58 0.06 -2.50
C GLY A 302 -5.87 -0.79 -1.27
N ASN A 303 -6.70 -1.83 -1.40
CA ASN A 303 -7.22 -2.65 -0.29
C ASN A 303 -7.80 -1.79 0.86
N ARG A 304 -8.28 -0.57 0.54
CA ARG A 304 -8.98 0.29 1.50
C ARG A 304 -10.44 -0.13 1.55
N ARG A 305 -11.02 -0.26 2.75
CA ARG A 305 -12.49 -0.28 2.86
C ARG A 305 -13.01 1.06 2.35
N GLY A 306 -14.15 1.02 1.64
CA GLY A 306 -14.80 2.23 1.15
C GLY A 306 -14.96 3.25 2.28
N MET A 307 -14.81 4.53 1.96
CA MET A 307 -15.11 5.63 2.89
C MET A 307 -16.60 5.58 3.26
N GLY A 308 -16.89 4.96 4.39
CA GLY A 308 -18.23 4.77 4.92
C GLY A 308 -18.19 3.74 6.04
N VAL A 309 -18.70 4.13 7.21
CA VAL A 309 -18.80 3.38 8.47
C VAL A 309 -17.49 3.14 9.23
N ASP A 310 -17.09 4.19 9.94
CA ASP A 310 -16.82 4.19 11.38
C ASP A 310 -15.95 3.04 11.91
N SER A 311 -14.64 3.24 11.86
CA SER A 311 -13.76 2.73 12.91
C SER A 311 -13.26 3.93 13.69
N PHE A 312 -13.73 4.04 14.94
CA PHE A 312 -13.45 5.01 15.98
C PHE A 312 -11.98 5.49 16.09
N GLY A 313 -11.55 6.32 15.14
CA GLY A 313 -10.23 6.94 15.12
C GLY A 313 -10.17 8.06 14.11
N ASP A 314 -9.70 9.23 14.55
CA ASP A 314 -9.37 10.41 13.73
C ASP A 314 -8.27 10.03 12.72
N GLU A 315 -8.65 9.37 11.63
CA GLU A 315 -7.70 8.92 10.61
C GLU A 315 -7.17 10.18 9.89
N ARG A 316 -5.94 10.56 10.25
CA ARG A 316 -5.26 11.75 9.74
C ARG A 316 -4.89 11.54 8.29
N ILE A 317 -5.83 11.78 7.39
CA ILE A 317 -5.66 11.62 5.94
C ILE A 317 -5.33 12.98 5.32
N CYS A 318 -4.33 12.99 4.43
CA CYS A 318 -4.01 14.18 3.67
C CYS A 318 -5.12 14.52 2.66
N GLY A 319 -5.68 15.73 2.73
CA GLY A 319 -6.70 16.22 1.79
C GLY A 319 -6.20 16.50 0.36
N THR A 320 -4.98 16.09 0.02
CA THR A 320 -4.36 16.33 -1.31
C THR A 320 -4.01 15.03 -2.00
N CYS A 321 -3.38 14.11 -1.26
CA CYS A 321 -2.83 12.87 -1.80
C CYS A 321 -3.39 11.63 -1.09
N ALA A 322 -4.35 11.80 -0.16
CA ALA A 322 -4.95 10.74 0.64
C ALA A 322 -3.96 9.88 1.45
N GLU A 323 -2.75 10.39 1.69
CA GLU A 323 -1.74 9.71 2.50
C GLU A 323 -2.18 9.62 3.96
N ASN A 324 -1.94 8.46 4.56
CA ASN A 324 -2.19 8.23 5.98
C ASN A 324 -1.01 8.85 6.74
N ASN A 325 -1.27 9.60 7.82
CA ASN A 325 -0.29 10.39 8.61
C ASN A 325 -0.18 11.86 8.19
N ALA A 326 -1.31 12.53 8.00
CA ALA A 326 -1.33 13.98 7.96
C ALA A 326 -0.76 14.57 9.26
N THR A 327 0.36 15.30 9.16
CA THR A 327 1.05 15.89 10.31
C THR A 327 0.74 17.38 10.48
N LYS A 328 0.17 18.00 9.44
CA LYS A 328 -0.12 19.44 9.39
C LYS A 328 -1.61 19.67 9.21
N LYS A 329 -2.12 20.79 9.72
CA LYS A 329 -3.50 21.25 9.50
C LYS A 329 -3.49 22.63 8.87
N CYS A 330 -4.52 22.95 8.08
CA CYS A 330 -4.72 24.30 7.58
C CYS A 330 -4.84 25.28 8.76
N ALA A 331 -4.00 26.31 8.78
CA ALA A 331 -3.96 27.28 9.88
C ALA A 331 -5.27 28.07 10.05
N LYS A 332 -6.07 28.18 8.98
CA LYS A 332 -7.33 28.92 8.97
C LYS A 332 -8.51 28.07 9.41
N CYS A 333 -8.89 27.03 8.63
CA CYS A 333 -10.07 26.24 8.94
C CYS A 333 -9.83 25.09 9.92
N LYS A 334 -8.58 24.65 10.10
CA LYS A 334 -8.17 23.46 10.88
C LYS A 334 -8.82 22.12 10.46
N ALA A 335 -9.77 22.13 9.52
CA ALA A 335 -10.47 20.97 8.99
C ALA A 335 -9.59 20.18 8.00
N VAL A 336 -8.99 20.85 7.03
CA VAL A 336 -8.13 20.19 6.03
C VAL A 336 -6.75 19.92 6.61
N GLN A 337 -6.25 18.69 6.39
CA GLN A 337 -4.95 18.22 6.88
C GLN A 337 -4.01 17.83 5.73
N TYR A 338 -2.69 17.88 5.98
CA TYR A 338 -1.65 17.63 4.99
C TYR A 338 -0.54 16.74 5.57
N CYS A 339 -0.01 15.81 4.76
CA CYS A 339 1.15 14.99 5.13
C CYS A 339 2.42 15.84 5.27
N ASP A 340 2.61 16.80 4.37
CA ASP A 340 3.80 17.66 4.31
C ASP A 340 3.48 19.07 3.75
N ARG A 341 4.52 19.89 3.62
CA ARG A 341 4.42 21.26 3.09
C ARG A 341 4.10 21.29 1.59
N GLU A 342 4.50 20.27 0.85
CA GLU A 342 4.35 20.23 -0.60
C GLU A 342 2.88 19.96 -0.98
N CYS A 343 2.24 18.98 -0.34
CA CYS A 343 0.80 18.75 -0.47
C CYS A 343 -0.01 19.99 -0.07
N GLN A 344 0.39 20.68 1.00
CA GLN A 344 -0.24 21.95 1.37
C GLN A 344 -0.10 23.01 0.27
N ARG A 345 1.12 23.23 -0.25
CA ARG A 345 1.41 24.20 -1.32
C ARG A 345 0.57 23.92 -2.56
N ILE A 346 0.55 22.66 -2.99
CA ILE A 346 -0.15 22.20 -4.17
C ILE A 346 -1.66 22.31 -4.00
N HIS A 347 -2.24 21.95 -2.86
CA HIS A 347 -3.70 22.04 -2.70
C HIS A 347 -4.19 23.47 -2.46
N TRP A 348 -3.34 24.34 -1.90
CA TRP A 348 -3.73 25.69 -1.48
C TRP A 348 -4.42 26.53 -2.56
N PHE A 349 -4.07 26.37 -3.84
CA PHE A 349 -4.68 27.16 -4.92
C PHE A 349 -6.18 26.88 -5.10
N VAL A 350 -6.65 25.66 -4.79
CA VAL A 350 -8.07 25.28 -4.75
C VAL A 350 -8.64 25.63 -3.39
N HIS A 351 -8.04 25.08 -2.33
CA HIS A 351 -8.56 25.14 -0.97
C HIS A 351 -8.76 26.58 -0.48
N LYS A 352 -7.91 27.55 -0.85
CA LYS A 352 -8.05 28.94 -0.37
C LYS A 352 -9.42 29.56 -0.62
N LYS A 353 -10.12 29.15 -1.69
CA LYS A 353 -11.46 29.65 -2.02
C LYS A 353 -12.52 29.08 -1.09
N GLU A 354 -12.40 27.82 -0.73
CA GLU A 354 -13.32 27.08 0.15
C GLU A 354 -13.04 27.36 1.63
N CYS A 355 -11.76 27.43 2.00
CA CYS A 355 -11.28 27.69 3.35
C CYS A 355 -11.89 28.95 3.97
N ASN A 356 -12.03 30.02 3.17
CA ASN A 356 -12.62 31.27 3.64
C ASN A 356 -14.13 31.13 3.94
N ARG A 357 -14.83 30.22 3.26
CA ARG A 357 -16.26 29.92 3.50
C ARG A 357 -16.43 29.09 4.78
N GLU A 358 -15.61 28.07 4.97
CA GLU A 358 -15.66 27.20 6.16
C GLU A 358 -15.26 27.92 7.45
N ALA A 359 -14.25 28.80 7.41
CA ALA A 359 -13.85 29.61 8.55
C ALA A 359 -14.97 30.55 9.03
N SER A 360 -15.82 31.01 8.11
CA SER A 360 -16.98 31.86 8.41
C SER A 360 -18.10 31.07 9.10
N ASN A 361 -18.33 29.83 8.69
CA ASN A 361 -19.34 28.95 9.31
C ASN A 361 -18.93 28.44 10.69
N ASN A 362 -17.65 28.13 10.91
CA ASN A 362 -17.14 27.76 12.24
C ASN A 362 -17.18 28.93 13.24
N GLY A 363 -17.11 30.18 12.76
CA GLY A 363 -17.33 31.37 13.59
C GLY A 363 -18.79 31.53 14.03
N ALA A 364 -19.76 31.13 13.20
CA ALA A 364 -21.18 31.22 13.51
C ALA A 364 -21.65 30.14 14.50
N LEU A 365 -21.12 28.91 14.43
CA LEU A 365 -21.45 27.84 15.39
C LEU A 365 -20.89 28.08 16.80
N GLN A 366 -19.90 28.96 16.98
CA GLN A 366 -19.38 29.31 18.30
C GLN A 366 -20.24 30.35 19.05
N THR A 367 -21.25 30.94 18.41
CA THR A 367 -22.10 31.99 19.01
C THR A 367 -23.56 31.60 19.27
N SER A 368 -23.96 30.34 19.06
CA SER A 368 -25.32 29.90 19.40
C SER A 368 -25.35 28.45 19.87
N ILE A 369 -24.88 28.21 21.09
CA ILE A 369 -25.39 27.10 21.90
C ILE A 369 -26.41 27.74 22.84
N ASP A 370 -27.60 27.98 22.31
CA ASP A 370 -28.76 28.33 23.13
C ASP A 370 -29.35 27.01 23.64
N SER A 371 -29.16 26.74 24.93
CA SER A 371 -29.51 25.50 25.63
C SER A 371 -31.01 25.20 25.71
N SER A 372 -31.85 25.97 25.00
CA SER A 372 -33.31 25.83 24.95
C SER A 372 -33.79 24.78 23.93
N HIS A 373 -33.00 24.44 22.91
CA HIS A 373 -33.47 23.55 21.81
C HIS A 373 -33.41 22.04 22.11
N VAL A 374 -32.65 21.63 23.13
CA VAL A 374 -32.50 20.22 23.50
C VAL A 374 -33.70 19.72 24.32
N ALA A 375 -34.39 20.60 25.04
CA ALA A 375 -35.57 20.25 25.84
C ALA A 375 -36.83 20.02 24.98
N GLU A 376 -37.01 20.76 23.88
CA GLU A 376 -38.15 20.59 22.96
C GLU A 376 -38.04 19.35 22.06
N SER A 377 -36.83 18.86 21.81
CA SER A 377 -36.62 17.67 20.96
C SER A 377 -36.88 16.34 21.69
N LEU A 378 -36.93 16.35 23.03
CA LEU A 378 -37.13 15.15 23.86
C LEU A 378 -38.61 14.89 24.20
N SER A 379 -39.48 15.90 24.13
CA SER A 379 -40.93 15.74 24.38
C SER A 379 -41.71 15.19 23.17
N GLY A 380 -41.09 15.12 21.99
CA GLY A 380 -41.69 14.58 20.77
C GLY A 380 -41.54 13.07 20.56
N LEU A 381 -40.77 12.37 21.41
CA LEU A 381 -40.48 10.93 21.24
C LEU A 381 -41.29 9.99 22.14
N GLY A 382 -42.19 10.51 22.98
CA GLY A 382 -43.19 9.67 23.66
C GLY A 382 -42.61 8.55 24.53
N ILE A 383 -41.43 8.75 25.12
CA ILE A 383 -40.85 7.86 26.13
C ILE A 383 -41.00 8.59 27.46
N ASN A 384 -41.93 8.12 28.30
CA ASN A 384 -41.96 8.48 29.72
C ASN A 384 -40.83 7.79 30.47
#